data_AF-A0A6A5EQF7-F1
#
_entry.id   AF-A0A6A5EQF7-F1
#
_cell.length_a   1.000
_cell.length_b   1.000
_cell.length_c   1.000
_cell.angle_alpha   90.00
_cell.angle_beta   90.00
_cell.angle_gamma   90.00
#
_symmetry.space_group_name_H-M   'P 1'
#
loop_
_entity.id
_entity.type
_entity.pdbx_description
1 polymer ?
#
loop_
_entity_poly.entity_id
_entity_poly.type
_entity_poly.pdbx_seq_one_letter_code
_entity_poly.pdbx_strand_id
1 'polypeptide(L)'
;MPGFEDRSSGLDLLWWSLSVGPDEIKSAERRLLEKTYPDEEENPFQDEDLQDEDLPDEEEKGFLEKFTTSPAFLKTSRLGSYCFTFPLEDLLEAYREQFCSSAPPVMRVFKTILYKQEVNYVVLVHSPDQDQFSDYPLLTDNPDTVCTYRDGCFIWRPEAMSETHGYEFVKGQMEAQELSRRHEFDVWDNVSITLHVPNKQVLHFDAGRLRENLKFCRAEKPGLIRGVTFENFQTAEKLVNEFWPKYPSPLEKDE
;
A
#
# COMPACT_ATOMS: atom_id res chain seq x y z
N MET A 1 4.84 -0.25 19.19
CA MET A 1 4.21 0.94 18.59
C MET A 1 2.70 0.75 18.64
N PRO A 2 1.90 1.76 19.01
CA PRO A 2 0.47 1.61 19.02
C PRO A 2 -0.03 1.65 17.58
N GLY A 3 -0.56 0.52 17.09
CA GLY A 3 -1.41 0.51 15.91
C GLY A 3 -2.58 1.46 16.11
N PHE A 4 -3.21 1.90 15.02
CA PHE A 4 -4.43 2.68 15.07
C PHE A 4 -5.54 1.82 15.71
N GLU A 5 -5.65 1.85 17.04
CA GLU A 5 -6.70 1.14 17.78
C GLU A 5 -8.03 1.77 17.38
N ASP A 6 -8.83 1.05 16.60
CA ASP A 6 -10.24 1.36 16.42
C ASP A 6 -10.99 1.08 17.72
N ARG A 7 -10.97 2.07 18.63
CA ARG A 7 -11.66 2.03 19.93
C ARG A 7 -13.19 1.91 19.80
N SER A 8 -13.75 1.96 18.58
CA SER A 8 -15.20 1.95 18.36
C SER A 8 -15.81 0.56 18.19
N SER A 9 -15.03 -0.46 17.81
CA SER A 9 -15.58 -1.80 17.50
C SER A 9 -15.53 -2.78 18.66
N GLY A 10 -14.75 -2.50 19.72
CA GLY A 10 -14.50 -3.47 20.81
C GLY A 10 -13.75 -4.72 20.35
N LEU A 11 -13.29 -4.75 19.09
CA LEU A 11 -12.54 -5.84 18.48
C LEU A 11 -11.05 -5.58 18.64
N ASP A 12 -10.30 -6.65 18.91
CA ASP A 12 -8.84 -6.60 18.98
C ASP A 12 -8.27 -6.71 17.55
N LEU A 13 -8.03 -5.56 16.93
CA LEU A 13 -7.67 -5.43 15.51
C LEU A 13 -6.29 -4.80 15.32
N LEU A 14 -5.45 -5.44 14.50
CA LEU A 14 -4.16 -4.91 14.05
C LEU A 14 -4.27 -4.40 12.60
N TRP A 15 -4.01 -3.11 12.40
CA TRP A 15 -4.25 -2.42 11.12
C TRP A 15 -2.97 -2.27 10.29
N TRP A 16 -3.10 -2.54 8.99
CA TRP A 16 -2.09 -2.38 7.97
C TRP A 16 -2.69 -1.61 6.79
N SER A 17 -1.93 -0.66 6.25
CA SER A 17 -2.29 0.07 5.02
C SER A 17 -1.55 -0.52 3.85
N LEU A 18 -2.17 -0.52 2.68
CA LEU A 18 -1.51 -0.94 1.45
C LEU A 18 -0.39 0.04 1.09
N SER A 19 0.73 -0.49 0.61
CA SER A 19 1.83 0.26 0.01
C SER A 19 2.13 -0.39 -1.34
N VAL A 20 2.09 0.42 -2.40
CA VAL A 20 2.30 -0.01 -3.78
C VAL A 20 3.56 0.67 -4.30
N GLY A 21 4.54 -0.14 -4.70
CA GLY A 21 5.84 0.34 -5.15
C GLY A 21 5.87 0.63 -6.66
N PRO A 22 6.98 1.21 -7.15
CA PRO A 22 7.18 1.49 -8.58
C PRO A 22 7.09 0.23 -9.45
N ASP A 23 7.56 -0.91 -8.96
CA ASP A 23 7.56 -2.17 -9.71
C ASP A 23 6.12 -2.67 -9.95
N GLU A 24 5.24 -2.57 -8.95
CA GLU A 24 3.83 -2.90 -9.10
C GLU A 24 3.11 -1.96 -10.08
N ILE A 25 3.46 -0.67 -10.06
CA ILE A 25 2.91 0.34 -10.98
C ILE A 25 3.33 0.02 -12.42
N LYS A 26 4.63 -0.18 -12.66
CA LYS A 26 5.17 -0.56 -13.98
C LYS A 26 4.59 -1.87 -14.49
N SER A 27 4.42 -2.86 -13.61
CA SER A 27 3.77 -4.13 -13.93
C SER A 27 2.29 -3.96 -14.30
N ALA A 28 1.56 -3.08 -13.60
CA ALA A 28 0.17 -2.76 -13.92
C ALA A 28 0.04 -2.05 -15.28
N GLU A 29 0.93 -1.08 -15.54
CA GLU A 29 0.99 -0.37 -16.82
C GLU A 29 1.28 -1.31 -17.99
N ARG A 30 2.31 -2.16 -17.88
CA ARG A 30 2.66 -3.16 -18.89
C ARG A 30 1.48 -4.07 -19.23
N ARG A 31 0.77 -4.59 -18.21
CA ARG A 31 -0.42 -5.43 -18.43
C ARG A 31 -1.55 -4.70 -19.14
N LEU A 32 -1.70 -3.39 -18.93
CA LEU A 32 -2.70 -2.58 -19.63
C LEU A 32 -2.33 -2.41 -21.12
N LEU A 33 -1.04 -2.19 -21.41
CA LEU A 33 -0.52 -2.09 -22.76
C LEU A 33 -0.67 -3.40 -23.53
N GLU A 34 -0.18 -4.52 -22.97
CA GLU A 34 -0.30 -5.86 -23.56
C GLU A 34 -1.76 -6.24 -23.86
N LYS A 35 -2.68 -5.85 -22.97
CA LYS A 35 -4.11 -6.10 -23.17
C LYS A 35 -4.72 -5.24 -24.27
N THR A 36 -4.19 -4.04 -24.51
CA THR A 36 -4.77 -3.10 -25.47
C THR A 36 -4.17 -3.25 -26.87
N TYR A 37 -2.86 -3.53 -26.95
CA TYR A 37 -2.12 -3.84 -28.17
C TYR A 37 -1.61 -5.29 -28.07
N PRO A 38 -2.48 -6.28 -28.36
CA PRO A 38 -2.07 -7.68 -28.32
C PRO A 38 -1.08 -8.04 -29.46
N ASP A 39 -1.05 -7.21 -30.51
CA ASP A 39 -0.09 -7.33 -31.60
C ASP A 39 1.18 -6.53 -31.25
N GLU A 40 2.30 -7.25 -31.14
CA GLU A 40 3.60 -6.73 -30.69
C GLU A 40 4.10 -5.54 -31.50
N GLU A 41 3.79 -5.48 -32.81
CA GLU A 41 4.20 -4.39 -33.71
C GLU A 41 3.52 -3.04 -33.42
N GLU A 42 2.41 -3.03 -32.67
CA GLU A 42 1.68 -1.83 -32.27
C GLU A 42 1.99 -1.39 -30.82
N ASN A 43 2.85 -2.14 -30.10
CA ASN A 43 3.22 -1.81 -28.74
C ASN A 43 4.27 -0.68 -28.72
N PRO A 44 3.95 0.52 -28.19
CA PRO A 44 4.87 1.66 -28.21
C PRO A 44 6.12 1.50 -27.34
N PHE A 45 6.19 0.46 -26.49
CA PHE A 45 7.26 0.23 -25.51
C PHE A 45 8.32 -0.81 -25.95
N GLN A 46 8.36 -1.22 -27.22
CA GLN A 46 9.42 -2.14 -27.68
C GLN A 46 10.83 -1.53 -27.72
N ASP A 47 10.96 -0.21 -27.62
CA ASP A 47 12.24 0.50 -27.66
C ASP A 47 12.84 0.78 -26.26
N GLU A 48 12.73 -0.16 -25.30
CA GLU A 48 13.39 -0.06 -23.97
C GLU A 48 14.94 -0.19 -24.04
N ASP A 49 15.54 -0.31 -25.23
CA ASP A 49 17.01 -0.41 -25.43
C ASP A 49 17.74 0.94 -25.58
N LEU A 50 17.08 2.08 -25.36
CA LEU A 50 17.73 3.40 -25.31
C LEU A 50 17.77 3.92 -23.87
N GLN A 51 18.74 3.40 -23.10
CA GLN A 51 19.28 4.09 -21.93
C GLN A 51 20.03 5.35 -22.40
N ASP A 52 19.29 6.43 -22.66
CA ASP A 52 19.90 7.75 -22.78
C ASP A 52 20.08 8.33 -21.37
N GLU A 53 21.28 8.17 -20.79
CA GLU A 53 21.66 8.64 -19.43
C GLU A 53 21.54 10.17 -19.20
N ASP A 54 20.99 10.93 -20.14
CA ASP A 54 20.97 12.41 -20.14
C ASP A 54 19.57 13.05 -20.18
N LEU A 55 18.47 12.28 -20.12
CA LEU A 55 17.11 12.84 -20.08
C LEU A 55 16.64 13.10 -18.63
N PRO A 56 15.95 14.21 -18.35
CA PRO A 56 15.48 14.52 -17.00
C PRO A 56 14.47 13.47 -16.51
N ASP A 57 14.61 13.07 -15.22
CA ASP A 57 13.84 12.05 -14.47
C ASP A 57 12.29 12.05 -14.63
N GLU A 58 11.69 13.02 -15.32
CA GLU A 58 10.25 13.13 -15.55
C GLU A 58 9.76 12.52 -16.87
N GLU A 59 10.64 12.33 -17.86
CA GLU A 59 10.28 11.74 -19.17
C GLU A 59 10.37 10.20 -19.18
N GLU A 60 11.08 9.58 -18.23
CA GLU A 60 11.14 8.10 -18.04
C GLU A 60 9.98 7.52 -17.22
N LYS A 61 9.06 8.36 -16.71
CA LYS A 61 7.95 7.89 -15.89
C LYS A 61 6.79 7.40 -16.75
N GLY A 62 6.37 6.16 -16.50
CA GLY A 62 5.16 5.58 -17.10
C GLY A 62 3.94 6.48 -16.91
N PHE A 63 2.99 6.43 -17.86
CA PHE A 63 1.80 7.28 -17.80
C PHE A 63 0.97 7.03 -16.52
N LEU A 64 1.01 5.82 -15.97
CA LEU A 64 0.29 5.44 -14.76
C LEU A 64 0.87 6.13 -13.52
N GLU A 65 2.19 6.37 -13.47
CA GLU A 65 2.83 7.05 -12.33
C GLU A 65 2.28 8.47 -12.12
N LYS A 66 1.80 9.12 -13.19
CA LYS A 66 1.17 10.45 -13.13
C LYS A 66 -0.18 10.44 -12.39
N PHE A 67 -0.81 9.27 -12.24
CA PHE A 67 -2.07 9.09 -11.51
C PHE A 67 -1.85 8.54 -10.08
N THR A 68 -0.67 8.03 -9.75
CA THR A 68 -0.41 7.38 -8.45
C THR A 68 0.07 8.38 -7.40
N THR A 69 -0.76 9.38 -7.10
CA THR A 69 -0.41 10.47 -6.17
C THR A 69 -1.04 10.35 -4.79
N SER A 70 -1.93 9.37 -4.58
CA SER A 70 -2.49 9.10 -3.25
C SER A 70 -1.49 8.40 -2.32
N PRO A 71 -1.70 8.44 -0.99
CA PRO A 71 -0.74 7.94 0.00
C PRO A 71 -0.31 6.48 -0.16
N ALA A 72 -1.15 5.63 -0.76
CA ALA A 72 -0.82 4.22 -0.99
C ALA A 72 0.39 4.02 -1.93
N PHE A 73 0.70 5.02 -2.76
CA PHE A 73 1.79 4.99 -3.74
C PHE A 73 2.99 5.85 -3.32
N LEU A 74 2.88 6.58 -2.21
CA LEU A 74 3.91 7.49 -1.74
C LEU A 74 4.83 6.80 -0.73
N LYS A 75 6.12 7.14 -0.80
CA LYS A 75 7.14 6.71 0.17
C LYS A 75 7.20 7.60 1.42
N THR A 76 6.42 8.68 1.41
CA THR A 76 6.21 9.54 2.57
C THR A 76 5.18 8.94 3.51
N SER A 77 5.21 9.36 4.78
CA SER A 77 4.27 8.88 5.78
C SER A 77 3.48 10.02 6.38
N ARG A 78 2.20 9.76 6.61
CA ARG A 78 1.29 10.64 7.33
C ARG A 78 1.22 10.33 8.83
N LEU A 79 1.86 9.24 9.27
CA LEU A 79 1.73 8.68 10.63
C LEU A 79 3.01 8.86 11.47
N GLY A 80 4.19 8.91 10.86
CA GLY A 80 5.45 9.12 11.57
C GLY A 80 6.68 8.80 10.74
N SER A 81 7.86 9.01 11.33
CA SER A 81 9.15 8.86 10.63
C SER A 81 9.60 7.41 10.39
N TYR A 82 8.86 6.43 10.90
CA TYR A 82 9.22 5.02 10.88
C TYR A 82 8.08 4.22 10.28
N CYS A 83 8.34 3.48 9.21
CA CYS A 83 7.38 2.58 8.62
C CYS A 83 7.92 1.16 8.61
N PHE A 84 7.08 0.23 9.04
CA PHE A 84 7.33 -1.19 8.84
C PHE A 84 6.53 -1.61 7.61
N THR A 85 7.22 -2.01 6.55
CA THR A 85 6.61 -2.43 5.29
C THR A 85 6.94 -3.89 5.06
N PHE A 86 5.93 -4.73 4.95
CA PHE A 86 6.09 -6.16 4.74
C PHE A 86 5.41 -6.58 3.43
N PRO A 87 5.96 -7.57 2.70
CA PRO A 87 5.20 -8.24 1.67
C PRO A 87 3.92 -8.83 2.29
N LEU A 88 2.80 -8.75 1.57
CA LEU A 88 1.53 -9.18 2.12
C LEU A 88 1.52 -10.69 2.45
N GLU A 89 2.10 -11.51 1.57
CA GLU A 89 2.22 -12.95 1.78
C GLU A 89 2.93 -13.26 3.10
N ASP A 90 4.04 -12.58 3.34
CA ASP A 90 4.86 -12.66 4.55
C ASP A 90 4.09 -12.32 5.83
N LEU A 91 3.23 -11.29 5.77
CA LEU A 91 2.36 -10.87 6.86
C LEU A 91 1.25 -11.91 7.12
N LEU A 92 0.62 -12.40 6.06
CA LEU A 92 -0.46 -13.39 6.14
C LEU A 92 0.07 -14.75 6.61
N GLU A 93 1.28 -15.13 6.23
CA GLU A 93 1.95 -16.35 6.68
C GLU A 93 2.24 -16.29 8.18
N ALA A 94 2.83 -15.18 8.66
CA ALA A 94 3.07 -14.99 10.08
C ALA A 94 1.75 -15.05 10.88
N TYR A 95 0.67 -14.49 10.35
CA TYR A 95 -0.66 -14.58 10.95
C TYR A 95 -1.21 -16.01 10.95
N ARG A 96 -1.04 -16.73 9.84
CA ARG A 96 -1.46 -18.13 9.66
C ARG A 96 -0.83 -19.04 10.73
N GLU A 97 0.47 -18.92 10.91
CA GLU A 97 1.24 -19.73 11.86
C GLU A 97 0.85 -19.44 13.32
N GLN A 98 0.63 -18.17 13.67
CA GLN A 98 0.44 -17.77 15.06
C GLN A 98 -1.02 -17.81 15.52
N PHE A 99 -1.98 -17.56 14.62
CA PHE A 99 -3.39 -17.37 14.99
C PHE A 99 -4.36 -18.34 14.32
N CYS A 100 -3.94 -19.06 13.28
CA CYS A 100 -4.83 -19.92 12.49
C CYS A 100 -4.50 -21.41 12.61
N SER A 101 -3.62 -21.82 13.54
CA SER A 101 -3.15 -23.22 13.64
C SER A 101 -2.67 -23.77 12.28
N SER A 102 -1.98 -22.92 11.51
CA SER A 102 -1.51 -23.19 10.15
C SER A 102 -2.61 -23.37 9.07
N ALA A 103 -3.89 -23.25 9.42
CA ALA A 103 -4.98 -23.25 8.46
C ALA A 103 -5.06 -21.90 7.71
N PRO A 104 -5.45 -21.87 6.42
CA PRO A 104 -5.56 -20.63 5.68
C PRO A 104 -6.47 -19.61 6.38
N PRO A 105 -6.03 -18.35 6.56
CA PRO A 105 -6.86 -17.31 7.15
C PRO A 105 -8.05 -16.97 6.25
N VAL A 106 -9.16 -16.55 6.87
CA VAL A 106 -10.37 -16.16 6.16
C VAL A 106 -10.38 -14.64 5.96
N MET A 107 -10.62 -14.20 4.73
CA MET A 107 -10.73 -12.79 4.37
C MET A 107 -12.19 -12.40 4.13
N ARG A 108 -12.60 -11.27 4.69
CA ARG A 108 -13.97 -10.75 4.61
C ARG A 108 -14.00 -9.26 4.32
N VAL A 109 -15.05 -8.82 3.62
CA VAL A 109 -15.37 -7.41 3.45
C VAL A 109 -15.87 -6.88 4.79
N PHE A 110 -15.12 -5.98 5.43
CA PHE A 110 -15.43 -5.53 6.79
C PHE A 110 -16.26 -4.26 6.81
N LYS A 111 -15.69 -3.16 6.34
CA LYS A 111 -16.36 -1.85 6.27
C LYS A 111 -15.70 -0.93 5.26
N THR A 112 -16.45 0.07 4.82
CA THR A 112 -15.93 1.22 4.09
C THR A 112 -15.92 2.42 5.02
N ILE A 113 -14.78 3.09 5.15
CA ILE A 113 -14.63 4.31 5.96
C ILE A 113 -14.46 5.49 5.02
N LEU A 114 -15.32 6.49 5.17
CA LEU A 114 -15.24 7.74 4.42
C LEU A 114 -14.52 8.80 5.24
N TYR A 115 -13.38 9.25 4.73
CA TYR A 115 -12.66 10.43 5.21
C TYR A 115 -12.92 11.62 4.28
N LYS A 116 -12.34 12.78 4.62
CA LYS A 116 -12.52 14.01 3.84
C LYS A 116 -12.05 13.87 2.39
N GLN A 117 -11.00 13.10 2.13
CA GLN A 117 -10.41 12.91 0.80
C GLN A 117 -10.06 11.43 0.52
N GLU A 118 -10.53 10.49 1.33
CA GLU A 118 -10.17 9.07 1.15
C GLU A 118 -11.40 8.19 1.38
N VAL A 119 -11.63 7.24 0.48
CA VAL A 119 -12.52 6.09 0.69
C VAL A 119 -11.65 4.88 1.03
N ASN A 120 -11.67 4.44 2.29
CA ASN A 120 -10.88 3.29 2.72
C ASN A 120 -11.74 2.03 2.80
N TYR A 121 -11.46 1.06 1.93
CA TYR A 121 -12.08 -0.26 1.94
C TYR A 121 -11.28 -1.18 2.85
N VAL A 122 -11.92 -1.68 3.91
CA VAL A 122 -11.25 -2.49 4.93
C VAL A 122 -11.56 -3.96 4.71
N VAL A 123 -10.49 -4.75 4.56
CA VAL A 123 -10.54 -6.21 4.54
C VAL A 123 -10.20 -6.75 5.93
N LEU A 124 -11.12 -7.52 6.51
CA LEU A 124 -10.87 -8.25 7.75
C LEU A 124 -10.24 -9.60 7.43
N VAL A 125 -9.17 -9.92 8.14
CA VAL A 125 -8.52 -11.23 8.14
C VAL A 125 -8.68 -11.84 9.52
N HIS A 126 -9.23 -13.04 9.58
CA HIS A 126 -9.43 -13.74 10.85
C HIS A 126 -9.12 -15.24 10.73
N SER A 127 -8.86 -15.86 11.88
CA SER A 127 -8.72 -17.32 11.99
C SER A 127 -10.02 -18.03 11.57
N PRO A 128 -9.95 -19.17 10.86
CA PRO A 128 -11.13 -19.93 10.47
C PRO A 128 -11.96 -20.44 11.66
N ASP A 129 -11.37 -20.53 12.86
CA ASP A 129 -12.05 -20.95 14.09
C ASP A 129 -12.93 -19.84 14.71
N GLN A 130 -12.99 -18.66 14.10
CA GLN A 130 -13.69 -17.49 14.61
C GLN A 130 -14.99 -17.24 13.85
N ASP A 131 -16.09 -17.79 14.36
CA ASP A 131 -17.42 -17.66 13.76
C ASP A 131 -18.05 -16.27 13.93
N GLN A 132 -17.53 -15.44 14.84
CA GLN A 132 -18.09 -14.12 15.16
C GLN A 132 -18.13 -13.14 13.96
N PHE A 133 -17.41 -13.46 12.88
CA PHE A 133 -17.34 -12.63 11.68
C PHE A 133 -18.16 -13.21 10.50
N SER A 134 -18.95 -14.26 10.73
CA SER A 134 -19.69 -14.95 9.68
C SER A 134 -20.68 -14.06 8.93
N ASP A 135 -21.19 -13.02 9.58
CA ASP A 135 -22.13 -12.05 9.00
C ASP A 135 -21.47 -11.13 7.95
N TYR A 136 -20.13 -11.00 7.96
CA TYR A 136 -19.41 -10.22 6.96
C TYR A 136 -19.24 -11.05 5.67
N PRO A 137 -19.47 -10.49 4.47
CA PRO A 137 -19.28 -11.21 3.22
C PRO A 137 -17.84 -11.71 3.06
N LEU A 138 -17.66 -12.92 2.53
CA LEU A 138 -16.34 -13.39 2.12
C LEU A 138 -15.77 -12.46 1.04
N LEU A 139 -14.46 -12.23 1.09
CA LEU A 139 -13.75 -11.53 0.02
C LEU A 139 -13.65 -12.47 -1.18
N THR A 140 -14.63 -12.39 -2.07
CA THR A 140 -14.69 -13.22 -3.28
C THR A 140 -14.02 -12.54 -4.45
N ASP A 141 -13.54 -13.37 -5.35
CA ASP A 141 -12.94 -12.98 -6.61
C ASP A 141 -14.00 -12.60 -7.66
N ASN A 142 -14.54 -11.41 -7.51
CA ASN A 142 -15.49 -10.81 -8.43
C ASN A 142 -14.82 -9.64 -9.18
N PRO A 143 -14.94 -9.55 -10.51
CA PRO A 143 -14.37 -8.43 -11.28
C PRO A 143 -14.91 -7.05 -10.86
N ASP A 144 -16.12 -6.99 -10.32
CA ASP A 144 -16.79 -5.75 -9.91
C ASP A 144 -16.44 -5.30 -8.49
N THR A 145 -15.54 -6.00 -7.78
CA THR A 145 -15.09 -5.59 -6.44
C THR A 145 -13.83 -4.73 -6.52
N VAL A 146 -13.80 -3.68 -5.68
CA VAL A 146 -12.66 -2.77 -5.53
C VAL A 146 -11.39 -3.51 -5.14
N CYS A 147 -11.49 -4.59 -4.37
CA CYS A 147 -10.36 -5.48 -4.13
C CYS A 147 -10.77 -6.95 -4.05
N THR A 148 -9.80 -7.82 -4.29
CA THR A 148 -9.89 -9.26 -4.09
C THR A 148 -8.52 -9.83 -3.71
N TYR A 149 -8.50 -11.04 -3.19
CA TYR A 149 -7.29 -11.80 -2.94
C TYR A 149 -7.38 -13.13 -3.70
N ARG A 150 -6.41 -13.38 -4.59
CA ARG A 150 -6.38 -14.57 -5.45
C ARG A 150 -4.94 -15.00 -5.66
N ASP A 151 -4.68 -16.30 -5.53
CA ASP A 151 -3.39 -16.93 -5.84
C ASP A 151 -2.19 -16.28 -5.14
N GLY A 152 -2.35 -15.90 -3.87
CA GLY A 152 -1.31 -15.22 -3.09
C GLY A 152 -1.24 -13.71 -3.31
N CYS A 153 -1.94 -13.18 -4.32
CA CYS A 153 -1.88 -11.78 -4.72
C CYS A 153 -3.12 -11.00 -4.29
N PHE A 154 -2.87 -9.80 -3.75
CA PHE A 154 -3.92 -8.80 -3.58
C PHE A 154 -4.13 -8.05 -4.88
N ILE A 155 -5.35 -8.05 -5.40
CA ILE A 155 -5.72 -7.31 -6.60
C ILE A 155 -6.57 -6.14 -6.15
N TRP A 156 -6.06 -4.93 -6.36
CA TRP A 156 -6.75 -3.68 -6.10
C TRP A 156 -7.16 -3.03 -7.43
N ARG A 157 -8.42 -2.61 -7.50
CA ARG A 157 -9.07 -1.97 -8.66
C ARG A 157 -9.64 -0.62 -8.20
N PRO A 158 -8.78 0.37 -7.95
CA PRO A 158 -9.25 1.70 -7.56
C PRO A 158 -10.03 2.35 -8.69
N GLU A 159 -11.11 3.03 -8.34
CA GLU A 159 -11.81 3.97 -9.20
C GLU A 159 -11.08 5.32 -9.24
N ALA A 160 -10.40 5.70 -8.15
CA ALA A 160 -9.58 6.91 -8.06
C ALA A 160 -8.27 6.65 -7.31
N MET A 161 -7.13 6.98 -7.93
CA MET A 161 -5.78 6.80 -7.36
C MET A 161 -5.05 8.12 -7.07
N SER A 162 -5.58 9.24 -7.56
CA SER A 162 -4.94 10.54 -7.50
C SER A 162 -5.45 11.39 -6.34
N GLU A 163 -4.56 12.13 -5.68
CA GLU A 163 -4.95 13.21 -4.77
C GLU A 163 -5.62 14.38 -5.51
N THR A 164 -5.17 14.64 -6.74
CA THR A 164 -5.65 15.77 -7.55
C THR A 164 -5.93 15.38 -8.99
N HIS A 165 -6.91 16.06 -9.60
CA HIS A 165 -7.27 15.90 -10.99
C HIS A 165 -6.31 16.69 -11.91
N GLY A 166 -5.06 16.21 -12.02
CA GLY A 166 -4.01 16.86 -12.82
C GLY A 166 -3.88 16.34 -14.25
N TYR A 167 -4.34 15.12 -14.52
CA TYR A 167 -4.14 14.43 -15.78
C TYR A 167 -5.41 13.75 -16.28
N GLU A 168 -5.56 13.66 -17.60
CA GLU A 168 -6.54 12.81 -18.28
C GLU A 168 -5.83 11.69 -19.06
N PHE A 169 -6.41 10.49 -19.06
CA PHE A 169 -5.85 9.36 -19.78
C PHE A 169 -6.39 9.29 -21.21
N VAL A 170 -5.49 9.40 -22.18
CA VAL A 170 -5.82 9.35 -23.61
C VAL A 170 -5.61 7.92 -24.12
N LYS A 171 -6.66 7.08 -23.99
CA LYS A 171 -6.60 5.65 -24.30
C LYS A 171 -6.03 5.29 -25.68
N GLY A 172 -6.22 6.14 -26.69
CA GLY A 172 -5.71 5.87 -28.04
C GLY A 172 -4.19 6.00 -28.18
N GLN A 173 -3.57 6.83 -27.34
CA GLN A 173 -2.13 7.10 -27.33
C GLN A 173 -1.42 6.42 -26.15
N MET A 174 -2.19 5.94 -25.15
CA MET A 174 -1.68 5.46 -23.87
C MET A 174 -0.82 6.51 -23.16
N GLU A 175 -1.27 7.76 -23.21
CA GLU A 175 -0.59 8.88 -22.62
C GLU A 175 -1.46 9.53 -21.55
N ALA A 176 -0.80 10.12 -20.55
CA ALA A 176 -1.43 11.01 -19.61
C ALA A 176 -1.21 12.45 -20.06
N GLN A 177 -2.30 13.15 -20.38
CA GLN A 177 -2.29 14.54 -20.79
C GLN A 177 -2.57 15.46 -19.60
N GLU A 178 -1.73 16.45 -19.38
CA GLU A 178 -1.90 17.41 -18.29
C GLU A 178 -3.11 18.32 -18.55
N LEU A 179 -3.94 18.49 -17.53
CA LEU A 179 -5.10 19.35 -17.59
C LEU A 179 -4.73 20.77 -17.15
N SER A 180 -4.97 21.75 -18.03
CA SER A 180 -4.75 23.18 -17.74
C SER A 180 -5.68 23.80 -16.67
N ARG A 181 -6.51 22.98 -16.00
CA ARG A 181 -7.51 23.43 -15.03
C ARG A 181 -6.91 23.60 -13.63
N ARG A 182 -7.66 24.28 -12.76
CA ARG A 182 -7.27 24.42 -11.34
C ARG A 182 -7.24 23.05 -10.68
N HIS A 183 -6.34 22.88 -9.72
CA HIS A 183 -6.20 21.65 -8.94
C HIS A 183 -7.52 21.37 -8.19
N GLU A 184 -8.33 20.48 -8.73
CA GLU A 184 -9.47 19.90 -8.03
C GLU A 184 -8.96 18.73 -7.20
N PHE A 185 -9.27 18.74 -5.91
CA PHE A 185 -8.93 17.63 -5.02
C PHE A 185 -9.92 16.50 -5.25
N ASP A 186 -9.40 15.33 -5.60
CA ASP A 186 -10.20 14.13 -5.75
C ASP A 186 -10.28 13.38 -4.41
N VAL A 187 -11.32 12.56 -4.28
CA VAL A 187 -11.40 11.56 -3.22
C VAL A 187 -10.79 10.29 -3.79
N TRP A 188 -9.65 9.87 -3.23
CA TRP A 188 -8.99 8.65 -3.68
C TRP A 188 -9.48 7.42 -2.93
N ASP A 189 -9.37 6.27 -3.57
CA ASP A 189 -9.58 4.99 -2.94
C ASP A 189 -8.33 4.55 -2.20
N ASN A 190 -8.52 3.79 -1.12
CA ASN A 190 -7.46 3.13 -0.38
C ASN A 190 -7.95 1.78 0.11
N VAL A 191 -7.02 0.85 0.33
CA VAL A 191 -7.33 -0.44 0.93
C VAL A 191 -6.50 -0.66 2.17
N SER A 192 -7.16 -1.06 3.25
CA SER A 192 -6.52 -1.46 4.49
C SER A 192 -6.86 -2.89 4.84
N ILE A 193 -5.90 -3.59 5.43
CA ILE A 193 -6.08 -4.93 5.97
C ILE A 193 -6.07 -4.82 7.48
N THR A 194 -7.05 -5.47 8.11
CA THR A 194 -7.11 -5.58 9.56
C THR A 194 -7.09 -7.05 9.98
N LEU A 195 -6.12 -7.40 10.82
CA LEU A 195 -5.95 -8.75 11.36
C LEU A 195 -6.65 -8.82 12.71
N HIS A 196 -7.54 -9.80 12.90
CA HIS A 196 -8.11 -10.07 14.21
C HIS A 196 -7.09 -10.79 15.10
N VAL A 197 -6.68 -10.14 16.18
CA VAL A 197 -5.67 -10.65 17.12
C VAL A 197 -6.31 -10.82 18.50
N PRO A 198 -6.90 -12.00 18.79
CA PRO A 198 -7.75 -12.18 19.97
C PRO A 198 -7.00 -11.94 21.28
N ASN A 199 -7.71 -11.38 22.26
CA ASN A 199 -7.22 -11.11 23.62
C ASN A 199 -6.04 -10.12 23.67
N LYS A 200 -5.99 -9.17 22.73
CA LYS A 200 -4.92 -8.17 22.62
C LYS A 200 -3.52 -8.80 22.58
N GLN A 201 -3.42 -9.98 21.99
CA GLN A 201 -2.14 -10.59 21.68
C GLN A 201 -1.37 -9.72 20.67
N VAL A 202 -0.12 -10.08 20.40
CA VAL A 202 0.74 -9.36 19.46
C VAL A 202 1.09 -10.32 18.34
N LEU A 203 1.04 -9.84 17.09
CA LEU A 203 1.63 -10.56 15.97
C LEU A 203 3.15 -10.44 16.06
N HIS A 204 3.83 -11.55 16.32
CA HIS A 204 5.26 -11.57 16.54
C HIS A 204 6.04 -11.72 15.24
N PHE A 205 7.15 -11.00 15.16
CA PHE A 205 8.17 -11.14 14.13
C PHE A 205 9.53 -11.24 14.81
N ASP A 206 10.48 -11.94 14.17
CA ASP A 206 11.87 -11.90 14.61
C ASP A 206 12.39 -10.45 14.59
N ALA A 207 13.24 -10.11 15.55
CA ALA A 207 13.76 -8.76 15.69
C ALA A 207 14.59 -8.33 14.46
N GLY A 208 15.28 -9.26 13.80
CA GLY A 208 15.99 -9.02 12.55
C GLY A 208 15.05 -8.75 11.41
N ARG A 209 13.99 -9.55 11.29
CA ARG A 209 12.97 -9.35 10.26
C ARG A 209 12.25 -8.01 10.41
N LEU A 210 11.91 -7.60 11.65
CA LEU A 210 11.40 -6.25 11.91
C LEU A 210 12.38 -5.18 11.47
N ARG A 211 13.67 -5.36 11.76
CA ARG A 211 14.72 -4.40 11.42
C ARG A 211 14.92 -4.28 9.91
N GLU A 212 14.89 -5.39 9.18
CA GLU A 212 15.00 -5.43 7.71
C GLU A 212 13.82 -4.73 7.03
N ASN A 213 12.63 -4.83 7.61
CA ASN A 213 11.40 -4.23 7.07
C ASN A 213 11.15 -2.82 7.61
N LEU A 214 12.07 -2.24 8.40
CA LEU A 214 11.96 -0.90 8.96
C LEU A 214 12.67 0.11 8.06
N LYS A 215 11.91 1.10 7.58
CA LYS A 215 12.41 2.23 6.80
C LYS A 215 12.12 3.57 7.47
N PHE A 216 12.96 4.55 7.15
CA PHE A 216 12.71 5.96 7.46
C PHE A 216 11.81 6.59 6.40
N CYS A 217 10.74 7.24 6.86
CA CYS A 217 9.81 7.96 6.00
C CYS A 217 9.86 9.47 6.28
N ARG A 218 9.83 10.26 5.21
CA ARG A 218 9.65 11.72 5.33
C ARG A 218 8.18 12.05 5.64
N ALA A 219 7.97 13.20 6.24
CA ALA A 219 6.63 13.71 6.52
C ALA A 219 5.88 14.02 5.22
N GLU A 220 4.72 13.40 5.06
CA GLU A 220 3.74 13.79 4.06
C GLU A 220 2.88 14.94 4.56
N LYS A 221 2.45 15.82 3.65
CA LYS A 221 1.57 16.95 3.97
C LYS A 221 0.23 16.80 3.25
N PRO A 222 -0.91 16.94 3.95
CA PRO A 222 -1.02 17.18 5.39
C PRO A 222 -0.87 15.89 6.22
N GLY A 223 -0.09 15.97 7.31
CA GLY A 223 0.03 14.88 8.28
C GLY A 223 -1.32 14.54 8.91
N LEU A 224 -1.55 13.25 9.19
CA LEU A 224 -2.84 12.75 9.67
C LEU A 224 -3.05 13.00 11.16
N ILE A 225 -1.97 13.01 11.95
CA ILE A 225 -2.00 13.20 13.40
C ILE A 225 -1.45 14.58 13.75
N ARG A 226 -2.29 15.44 14.35
CA ARG A 226 -1.84 16.74 14.88
C ARG A 226 -0.86 16.53 16.04
N GLY A 227 0.29 17.20 15.97
CA GLY A 227 1.28 17.20 17.04
C GLY A 227 2.31 16.06 16.99
N VAL A 228 2.29 15.23 15.94
CA VAL A 228 3.40 14.30 15.68
C VAL A 228 4.56 15.08 15.10
N THR A 229 5.70 15.01 15.78
CA THR A 229 6.98 15.54 15.28
C THR A 229 7.66 14.44 14.50
N PHE A 230 8.02 14.74 13.25
CA PHE A 230 8.86 13.86 12.45
C PHE A 230 10.32 14.11 12.80
N GLU A 231 11.03 13.02 13.09
CA GLU A 231 12.47 13.04 13.26
C GLU A 231 13.16 13.29 11.91
N ASN A 232 14.34 13.92 11.98
CA ASN A 232 15.25 13.91 10.84
C ASN A 232 15.95 12.54 10.74
N PHE A 233 16.50 12.25 9.57
CA PHE A 233 17.14 10.96 9.28
C PHE A 233 18.29 10.63 10.25
N GLN A 234 19.15 11.60 10.57
CA GLN A 234 20.29 11.37 11.47
C GLN A 234 19.85 10.98 12.89
N THR A 235 18.82 11.66 13.42
CA THR A 235 18.23 11.29 14.71
C THR A 235 17.60 9.91 14.63
N ALA A 236 16.84 9.63 13.56
CA ALA A 236 16.15 8.36 13.39
C ALA A 236 17.12 7.18 13.32
N GLU A 237 18.19 7.30 12.54
CA GLU A 237 19.25 6.29 12.42
C GLU A 237 19.94 6.02 13.77
N LYS A 238 20.28 7.09 14.50
CA LYS A 238 20.88 6.95 15.84
C LYS A 238 19.95 6.17 16.79
N LEU A 239 18.67 6.51 16.81
CA LEU A 239 17.68 5.84 17.66
C LEU A 239 17.52 4.36 17.26
N VAL A 240 17.41 4.05 15.97
CA VAL A 240 17.29 2.67 15.49
C VAL A 240 18.52 1.85 15.91
N ASN A 241 19.73 2.39 15.77
CA ASN A 241 20.96 1.72 16.18
C ASN A 241 21.03 1.49 17.70
N GLU A 242 20.46 2.40 18.50
CA GLU A 242 20.36 2.25 19.96
C GLU A 242 19.36 1.15 20.36
N PHE A 243 18.22 1.06 19.66
CA PHE A 243 17.18 0.05 19.95
C PHE A 243 17.49 -1.33 19.35
N TRP A 244 18.25 -1.41 18.25
CA TRP A 244 18.63 -2.65 17.56
C TRP A 244 20.16 -2.87 17.50
N PRO A 245 20.88 -2.90 18.64
CA PRO A 245 22.35 -2.98 18.64
C PRO A 245 22.91 -4.29 18.07
N LYS A 246 22.08 -5.33 17.94
CA LYS A 246 22.45 -6.63 17.38
C LYS A 246 22.28 -6.73 15.86
N TYR A 247 21.70 -5.71 15.22
CA TYR A 247 21.39 -5.68 13.79
C TYR A 247 21.90 -4.37 13.18
N PRO A 248 23.24 -4.26 12.95
CA PRO A 248 23.92 -3.00 12.66
C PRO A 248 23.78 -2.54 11.20
N SER A 249 22.79 -3.03 10.46
CA SER A 249 22.54 -2.52 9.10
C SER A 249 22.24 -1.02 9.16
N PRO A 250 22.60 -0.22 8.14
CA PRO A 250 22.18 1.17 8.03
C PRO A 250 20.65 1.28 7.98
N LEU A 251 20.08 2.38 8.52
CA LEU A 251 18.65 2.64 8.35
C LEU A 251 18.42 3.10 6.92
N GLU A 252 17.62 2.35 6.16
CA GLU A 252 17.26 2.74 4.81
C GLU A 252 16.19 3.83 4.84
N LYS A 253 16.25 4.72 3.86
CA LYS A 253 15.15 5.63 3.58
C LYS A 253 14.22 4.95 2.59
N ASP A 254 12.94 5.24 2.73
CA ASP A 254 12.00 4.98 1.65
C ASP A 254 12.18 6.12 0.63
N GLU A 255 13.17 5.95 -0.26
CA GLU A 255 13.52 6.83 -1.39
C GLU A 255 12.93 6.31 -2.69
#